data_AF-A0A2N7TZE7-F1
#
_entry.id   AF-A0A2N7TZE7-F1
#
_cell.length_a   1.000
_cell.length_b   1.000
_cell.length_c   1.000
_cell.angle_alpha   90.00
_cell.angle_beta   90.00
_cell.angle_gamma   90.00
#
_symmetry.space_group_name_H-M   'P 1'
#
loop_
_entity.id
_entity.type
_entity.pdbx_description
1 polymer ?
#
loop_
_entity_poly.entity_id
_entity_poly.type
_entity_poly.pdbx_seq_one_letter_code
_entity_poly.pdbx_strand_id
1 'polypeptide(L)'
;MPTKYISRQELPASQQLKLVKSEAKKLRRTNNKDRNHKFYLNLVSRKYGYENYDALFLKFKEELRNWQNKGRELCKSRPADSRRSYYFVTMHDSFQYSYYSHWVAWDDEGYELRAPSQMNPAWVIELIRESLREPLYIIHDMDEAFRWMWFWQGRALVDHDVITKKIETFLLPSRSYSHPRLSECSD
;
A
#
# COMPACT_ATOMS: atom_id res chain seq x y z
N MET A 1 -15.14 -28.23 22.07
CA MET A 1 -15.04 -28.06 20.60
C MET A 1 -13.68 -28.55 20.16
N PRO A 2 -13.55 -29.44 19.17
CA PRO A 2 -12.23 -29.91 18.73
C PRO A 2 -11.56 -28.81 17.91
N THR A 3 -10.46 -28.28 18.42
CA THR A 3 -9.57 -27.37 17.69
C THR A 3 -9.04 -28.12 16.48
N LYS A 4 -9.48 -27.76 15.26
CA LYS A 4 -8.91 -28.31 14.02
C LYS A 4 -7.40 -28.03 14.04
N TYR A 5 -6.60 -29.09 14.17
CA TYR A 5 -5.16 -29.00 14.01
C TYR A 5 -4.87 -28.68 12.54
N ILE A 6 -4.63 -27.41 12.24
CA ILE A 6 -4.17 -26.98 10.91
C ILE A 6 -2.78 -27.57 10.72
N SER A 7 -2.62 -28.38 9.68
CA SER A 7 -1.32 -28.95 9.35
C SER A 7 -0.33 -27.81 9.06
N ARG A 8 0.93 -27.95 9.48
CA ARG A 8 1.96 -26.91 9.22
C ARG A 8 2.13 -26.60 7.73
N GLN A 9 1.73 -27.53 6.86
CA GLN A 9 1.74 -27.41 5.40
C GLN A 9 0.56 -26.58 4.84
N GLU A 10 -0.49 -26.35 5.63
CA GLU A 10 -1.68 -25.58 5.22
C GLU A 10 -1.56 -24.08 5.54
N LEU A 11 -0.51 -23.67 6.26
CA LEU A 11 -0.26 -22.26 6.57
C LEU A 11 0.20 -21.50 5.32
N PRO A 12 -0.10 -20.19 5.18
CA PRO A 12 0.47 -19.37 4.11
C PRO A 12 2.00 -19.38 4.13
N ALA A 13 2.64 -19.30 2.96
CA ALA A 13 4.11 -19.37 2.87
C ALA A 13 4.81 -18.28 3.67
N SER A 14 4.17 -17.12 3.84
CA SER A 14 4.66 -16.03 4.71
C SER A 14 4.79 -16.44 6.19
N GLN A 15 3.85 -17.23 6.70
CA GLN A 15 3.88 -17.73 8.07
C GLN A 15 4.87 -18.88 8.20
N GLN A 16 4.88 -19.79 7.23
CA GLN A 16 5.85 -20.88 7.19
C GLN A 16 7.29 -20.33 7.16
N LEU A 17 7.57 -19.29 6.37
CA LEU A 17 8.88 -18.64 6.31
C LEU A 17 9.31 -18.06 7.66
N LYS A 18 8.39 -17.43 8.41
CA LYS A 18 8.66 -16.93 9.78
C LYS A 18 9.01 -18.09 10.72
N LEU A 19 8.24 -19.17 10.68
CA LEU A 19 8.46 -20.35 11.52
C LEU A 19 9.79 -21.04 11.19
N VAL A 20 10.07 -21.27 9.90
CA VAL A 20 11.32 -21.87 9.42
C VAL A 20 12.54 -21.06 9.87
N LYS A 21 12.51 -19.72 9.72
CA LYS A 21 13.60 -18.85 10.18
C LYS A 21 13.80 -18.94 11.70
N SER A 22 12.71 -18.94 12.47
CA SER A 22 12.75 -19.04 13.93
C SER A 22 13.31 -20.38 14.40
N GLU A 23 12.80 -21.49 13.86
CA GLU A 23 13.25 -22.84 14.17
C GLU A 23 14.70 -23.08 13.75
N ALA A 24 15.11 -22.64 12.55
CA ALA A 24 16.49 -22.75 12.08
C ALA A 24 17.46 -21.97 12.98
N LYS A 25 17.05 -20.80 13.48
CA LYS A 25 17.84 -20.01 14.43
C LYS A 25 18.00 -20.73 15.78
N LYS A 26 16.93 -21.39 16.27
CA LYS A 26 16.98 -22.20 17.50
C LYS A 26 17.90 -23.41 17.33
N LEU A 27 17.74 -24.18 16.27
CA LEU A 27 18.57 -25.35 15.96
C LEU A 27 20.05 -25.03 15.80
N ARG A 28 20.36 -23.88 15.19
CA ARG A 28 21.76 -23.43 15.05
C ARG A 28 22.39 -23.10 16.40
N ARG A 29 21.62 -22.53 17.33
CA ARG A 29 22.10 -22.17 18.68
C ARG A 29 22.37 -23.41 19.53
N THR A 30 21.55 -24.45 19.40
CA THR A 30 21.71 -25.70 20.17
C THR A 30 22.85 -26.57 19.66
N ASN A 31 23.22 -26.47 18.38
CA ASN A 31 24.30 -27.26 17.76
C ASN A 31 25.61 -26.49 17.61
N ASN A 32 25.96 -25.62 18.57
CA ASN A 32 27.21 -24.84 18.63
C ASN A 32 27.67 -24.13 17.34
N LYS A 33 26.77 -23.89 16.38
CA LYS A 33 27.03 -23.27 15.06
C LYS A 33 27.97 -24.06 14.15
N ASP A 34 28.05 -25.39 14.28
CA ASP A 34 28.94 -26.26 13.48
C ASP A 34 28.71 -26.20 11.96
N ARG A 35 27.54 -25.71 11.54
CA ARG A 35 27.16 -25.53 10.13
C ARG A 35 26.70 -24.10 9.88
N ASN A 36 26.77 -23.68 8.62
CA ASN A 36 26.25 -22.38 8.21
C ASN A 36 24.71 -22.28 8.42
N HIS A 37 24.16 -21.06 8.45
CA HIS A 37 22.73 -20.87 8.69
C HIS A 37 21.85 -21.45 7.58
N LYS A 38 22.32 -21.42 6.32
CA LYS A 38 21.59 -21.96 5.16
C LYS A 38 21.33 -23.46 5.28
N PHE A 39 22.27 -24.21 5.86
CA PHE A 39 22.07 -25.63 6.18
C PHE A 39 20.84 -25.85 7.06
N TYR A 40 20.73 -25.11 8.17
CA TYR A 40 19.59 -25.22 9.08
C TYR A 40 18.27 -24.75 8.43
N LEU A 41 18.31 -23.70 7.61
CA LEU A 41 17.15 -23.26 6.85
C LEU A 41 16.65 -24.35 5.89
N ASN A 42 17.55 -25.00 5.15
CA ASN A 42 17.20 -26.11 4.25
C ASN A 42 16.64 -27.31 5.04
N LEU A 43 17.29 -27.67 6.14
CA LEU A 43 16.85 -28.78 7.00
C LEU A 43 15.44 -28.56 7.55
N VAL A 44 15.16 -27.35 8.05
CA VAL A 44 13.83 -27.03 8.59
C VAL A 44 12.80 -26.92 7.48
N SER A 45 13.13 -26.34 6.32
CA SER A 45 12.18 -26.21 5.19
C SER A 45 11.63 -27.56 4.72
N ARG A 46 12.45 -28.63 4.78
CA ARG A 46 12.01 -30.01 4.50
C ARG A 46 10.91 -30.50 5.42
N LYS A 47 10.89 -30.06 6.69
CA LYS A 47 9.80 -30.36 7.63
C LYS A 47 8.47 -29.71 7.25
N TYR A 48 8.51 -28.66 6.42
CA TYR A 48 7.35 -27.96 5.90
C TYR A 48 6.97 -28.43 4.48
N GLY A 49 7.60 -29.49 3.97
CA GLY A 49 7.28 -30.08 2.66
C GLY A 49 8.03 -29.47 1.47
N TYR A 50 9.06 -28.66 1.71
CA TYR A 50 9.87 -28.05 0.64
C TYR A 50 11.22 -28.74 0.50
N GLU A 51 11.72 -28.87 -0.71
CA GLU A 51 13.05 -29.47 -0.97
C GLU A 51 14.17 -28.75 -0.20
N ASN A 52 14.11 -27.42 -0.17
CA ASN A 52 15.06 -26.52 0.45
C ASN A 52 14.40 -25.15 0.76
N TYR A 53 15.16 -24.24 1.39
CA TYR A 53 14.66 -22.90 1.74
C TYR A 53 14.38 -22.02 0.51
N ASP A 54 15.13 -22.20 -0.57
CA ASP A 54 14.97 -21.39 -1.78
C ASP A 54 13.61 -21.71 -2.46
N ALA A 55 13.16 -22.98 -2.43
CA ALA A 55 11.84 -23.39 -2.88
C ALA A 55 10.69 -22.77 -2.05
N LEU A 56 10.82 -22.75 -0.72
CA LEU A 56 9.86 -22.05 0.16
C LEU A 56 9.84 -20.54 -0.11
N PHE A 57 11.01 -19.94 -0.29
CA PHE A 57 11.12 -18.52 -0.57
C PHE A 57 10.52 -18.15 -1.94
N LEU A 58 10.69 -19.01 -2.95
CA LEU A 58 10.04 -18.85 -4.25
C LEU A 58 8.52 -18.89 -4.12
N LYS A 59 7.97 -19.87 -3.39
CA LYS A 59 6.53 -19.94 -3.12
C LYS A 59 6.01 -18.68 -2.43
N PHE A 60 6.73 -18.18 -1.44
CA PHE A 60 6.40 -16.91 -0.79
C PHE A 60 6.41 -15.74 -1.78
N LYS A 61 7.40 -15.64 -2.67
CA LYS A 61 7.44 -14.58 -3.69
C LYS A 61 6.25 -14.66 -4.63
N GLU A 62 5.84 -15.85 -5.04
CA GLU A 62 4.66 -16.04 -5.88
C GLU A 62 3.38 -15.61 -5.17
N GLU A 63 3.17 -16.07 -3.93
CA GLU A 63 2.02 -15.65 -3.11
C GLU A 63 2.00 -14.14 -2.90
N LEU A 64 3.15 -13.54 -2.60
CA LEU A 64 3.29 -12.10 -2.44
C LEU A 64 2.95 -11.38 -3.74
N ARG A 65 3.49 -11.80 -4.89
CA ARG A 65 3.19 -11.21 -6.20
C ARG A 65 1.71 -11.31 -6.55
N ASN A 66 1.08 -12.44 -6.26
CA ASN A 66 -0.35 -12.64 -6.50
C ASN A 66 -1.18 -11.72 -5.60
N TRP A 67 -0.82 -11.62 -4.32
CA TRP A 67 -1.48 -10.72 -3.38
C TRP A 67 -1.27 -9.24 -3.74
N GLN A 68 -0.08 -8.86 -4.17
CA GLN A 68 0.25 -7.50 -4.63
C GLN A 68 -0.63 -7.09 -5.80
N ASN A 69 -0.84 -7.96 -6.78
CA ASN A 69 -1.62 -7.66 -7.97
C ASN A 69 -3.13 -7.93 -7.83
N LYS A 70 -3.56 -8.49 -6.69
CA LYS A 70 -4.97 -8.84 -6.45
C LYS A 70 -5.86 -7.61 -6.57
N GLY A 71 -6.82 -7.65 -7.49
CA GLY A 71 -7.81 -6.59 -7.69
C GLY A 71 -7.30 -5.39 -8.50
N ARG A 72 -6.06 -5.39 -9.00
CA ARG A 72 -5.48 -4.26 -9.74
C ARG A 72 -6.32 -3.85 -10.96
N GLU A 73 -6.58 -4.80 -11.86
CA GLU A 73 -7.36 -4.51 -13.08
C GLU A 73 -8.83 -4.21 -12.77
N LEU A 74 -9.39 -4.80 -11.70
CA LEU A 74 -10.73 -4.44 -11.23
C LEU A 74 -10.76 -2.98 -10.74
N CYS A 75 -9.77 -2.52 -9.99
CA CYS A 75 -9.69 -1.13 -9.54
C CYS A 75 -9.49 -0.16 -10.72
N LYS A 76 -8.78 -0.57 -11.78
CA LYS A 76 -8.54 0.24 -12.99
C LYS A 76 -9.75 0.34 -13.91
N SER A 77 -10.69 -0.62 -13.85
CA SER A 77 -11.82 -0.69 -14.78
C SER A 77 -13.17 -0.40 -14.12
N ARG A 78 -13.29 -0.57 -12.79
CA ARG A 78 -14.57 -0.36 -12.11
C ARG A 78 -15.06 1.08 -12.31
N PRO A 79 -16.39 1.29 -12.33
CA PRO A 79 -16.98 2.62 -12.23
C PRO A 79 -16.85 3.15 -10.80
N ALA A 80 -17.06 4.46 -10.64
CA ALA A 80 -17.28 5.04 -9.32
C ALA A 80 -18.71 4.77 -8.84
N ASP A 81 -18.88 4.60 -7.53
CA ASP A 81 -20.19 4.50 -6.90
C ASP A 81 -20.69 5.91 -6.57
N SER A 82 -21.80 6.32 -7.19
CA SER A 82 -22.42 7.64 -6.96
C SER A 82 -22.79 7.93 -5.49
N ARG A 83 -22.85 6.92 -4.62
CA ARG A 83 -23.16 7.06 -3.20
C ARG A 83 -21.93 7.35 -2.33
N ARG A 84 -20.72 7.35 -2.93
CA ARG A 84 -19.46 7.55 -2.24
C ARG A 84 -18.87 8.92 -2.59
N SER A 85 -18.19 9.50 -1.61
CA SER A 85 -17.37 10.70 -1.81
C SER A 85 -15.94 10.29 -2.12
N TYR A 86 -15.38 10.86 -3.19
CA TYR A 86 -14.02 10.55 -3.63
C TYR A 86 -13.10 11.75 -3.60
N TYR A 87 -11.84 11.48 -3.27
CA TYR A 87 -10.73 12.41 -3.45
C TYR A 87 -9.84 11.91 -4.57
N PHE A 88 -9.40 12.84 -5.43
CA PHE A 88 -8.38 12.54 -6.42
C PHE A 88 -7.01 12.66 -5.78
N VAL A 89 -6.31 11.52 -5.68
CA VAL A 89 -5.02 11.39 -5.01
C VAL A 89 -4.03 10.73 -5.95
N THR A 90 -2.79 11.23 -5.98
CA THR A 90 -1.68 10.62 -6.72
C THR A 90 -0.65 10.14 -5.73
N MET A 91 -0.27 8.86 -5.81
CA MET A 91 0.85 8.30 -5.07
C MET A 91 2.09 8.31 -5.97
N HIS A 92 3.18 8.90 -5.47
CA HIS A 92 4.47 9.03 -6.15
C HIS A 92 5.45 7.95 -5.70
N ASP A 93 6.53 7.75 -6.46
CA ASP A 93 7.53 6.69 -6.26
C ASP A 93 8.26 6.76 -4.90
N SER A 94 8.19 7.90 -4.20
CA SER A 94 8.79 8.17 -2.89
C SER A 94 7.85 7.96 -1.70
N PHE A 95 6.69 7.33 -1.89
CA PHE A 95 5.59 7.26 -0.91
C PHE A 95 5.04 8.63 -0.50
N GLN A 96 5.37 9.67 -1.25
CA GLN A 96 4.72 10.96 -1.17
C GLN A 96 3.40 10.89 -1.92
N TYR A 97 2.40 11.61 -1.43
CA TYR A 97 1.12 11.74 -2.11
C TYR A 97 0.80 13.21 -2.36
N SER A 98 0.12 13.46 -3.46
CA SER A 98 -0.52 14.75 -3.74
C SER A 98 -2.01 14.53 -3.96
N TYR A 99 -2.80 15.58 -3.76
CA TYR A 99 -4.24 15.52 -3.91
C TYR A 99 -4.76 16.81 -4.53
N TYR A 100 -5.90 16.71 -5.20
CA TYR A 100 -6.61 17.91 -5.66
C TYR A 100 -7.14 18.69 -4.46
N SER A 101 -6.86 20.00 -4.44
CA SER A 101 -7.10 20.85 -3.27
C SER A 101 -7.63 22.23 -3.65
N HIS A 102 -8.33 22.86 -2.70
CA HIS A 102 -8.76 24.25 -2.79
C HIS A 102 -8.02 25.09 -1.74
N TRP A 103 -7.89 26.38 -2.03
CA TRP A 103 -7.34 27.36 -1.10
C TRP A 103 -8.32 27.60 0.06
N VAL A 104 -7.80 27.74 1.27
CA VAL A 104 -8.59 27.95 2.50
C VAL A 104 -8.19 29.25 3.20
N ALA A 105 -6.89 29.49 3.35
CA ALA A 105 -6.36 30.65 4.07
C ALA A 105 -4.89 30.92 3.70
N TRP A 106 -4.34 32.00 4.25
CA TRP A 106 -2.90 32.18 4.41
C TRP A 106 -2.53 31.89 5.86
N ASP A 107 -1.33 31.37 6.10
CA ASP A 107 -0.77 31.34 7.45
C ASP A 107 0.06 32.59 7.78
N ASP A 108 0.51 32.69 9.02
CA ASP A 108 1.26 33.85 9.54
C ASP A 108 2.61 34.06 8.85
N GLU A 109 3.13 33.05 8.16
CA GLU A 109 4.37 33.11 7.37
C GLU A 109 4.10 33.41 5.89
N GLY A 110 2.84 33.63 5.51
CA GLY A 110 2.45 33.96 4.14
C GLY A 110 2.38 32.76 3.20
N TYR A 111 2.29 31.53 3.71
CA TYR A 111 2.03 30.33 2.90
C TYR A 111 0.54 30.12 2.68
N GLU A 112 0.17 29.66 1.48
CA GLU A 112 -1.19 29.19 1.23
C GLU A 112 -1.48 27.93 2.04
N LEU A 113 -2.56 27.95 2.82
CA LEU A 113 -3.16 26.78 3.42
C LEU A 113 -4.23 26.22 2.47
N ARG A 114 -4.09 24.94 2.12
CA ARG A 114 -4.99 24.24 1.20
C ARG A 114 -5.54 22.99 1.85
N ALA A 115 -6.80 22.67 1.54
CA ALA A 115 -7.46 21.45 1.99
C ALA A 115 -7.86 20.56 0.79
N PRO A 116 -7.89 19.22 0.96
CA PRO A 116 -8.34 18.34 -0.11
C PRO A 116 -9.79 18.63 -0.51
N SER A 117 -10.05 18.63 -1.81
CA SER A 117 -11.41 18.75 -2.33
C SER A 117 -11.93 17.39 -2.76
N GLN A 118 -13.20 17.13 -2.45
CA GLN A 118 -13.92 16.06 -3.10
C GLN A 118 -14.10 16.37 -4.59
N MET A 119 -14.07 15.34 -5.41
CA MET A 119 -14.17 15.47 -6.86
C MET A 119 -15.39 14.73 -7.38
N ASN A 120 -16.03 15.26 -8.42
CA ASN A 120 -17.00 14.51 -9.18
C ASN A 120 -16.27 13.34 -9.88
N PRO A 121 -16.52 12.08 -9.49
CA PRO A 121 -15.74 10.97 -10.01
C PRO A 121 -15.99 10.71 -11.49
N ALA A 122 -17.19 11.02 -12.00
CA ALA A 122 -17.51 10.84 -13.42
C ALA A 122 -16.60 11.71 -14.31
N TRP A 123 -16.46 12.98 -13.95
CA TRP A 123 -15.59 13.92 -14.64
C TRP A 123 -14.12 13.48 -14.61
N VAL A 124 -13.62 13.02 -13.44
CA VAL A 124 -12.23 12.54 -13.32
C VAL A 124 -12.00 11.29 -14.16
N ILE A 125 -12.96 10.36 -14.19
CA ILE A 125 -12.88 9.13 -14.99
C ILE A 125 -12.79 9.48 -16.48
N GLU A 126 -13.69 10.33 -16.97
CA GLU A 126 -13.70 10.79 -18.37
C GLU A 126 -12.36 11.45 -18.74
N LEU A 127 -11.89 12.40 -17.91
CA LEU A 127 -10.63 13.09 -18.15
C LEU A 127 -9.44 12.11 -18.19
N ILE A 128 -9.26 11.30 -17.14
CA ILE A 128 -8.04 10.50 -16.99
C ILE A 128 -8.06 9.25 -17.88
N ARG A 129 -9.16 8.49 -17.88
CA ARG A 129 -9.21 7.21 -18.59
C ARG A 129 -9.51 7.38 -20.08
N GLU A 130 -10.38 8.32 -20.45
CA GLU A 130 -10.86 8.43 -21.83
C GLU A 130 -10.02 9.44 -22.61
N SER A 131 -9.80 10.63 -22.03
CA SER A 131 -9.05 11.70 -22.72
C SER A 131 -7.54 11.47 -22.65
N LEU A 132 -6.99 11.24 -21.46
CA LEU A 132 -5.55 11.05 -21.28
C LEU A 132 -5.09 9.59 -21.49
N ARG A 133 -6.02 8.62 -21.48
CA ARG A 133 -5.73 7.18 -21.59
C ARG A 133 -4.73 6.67 -20.53
N GLU A 134 -4.79 7.27 -19.34
CA GLU A 134 -3.92 6.94 -18.22
C GLU A 134 -4.64 6.04 -17.21
N PRO A 135 -3.91 5.22 -16.43
CA PRO A 135 -4.52 4.42 -15.38
C PRO A 135 -5.07 5.32 -14.25
N LEU A 136 -6.37 5.13 -13.95
CA LEU A 136 -7.02 5.67 -12.77
C LEU A 136 -7.58 4.51 -11.94
N TYR A 137 -7.06 4.33 -10.73
CA TYR A 137 -7.58 3.33 -9.80
C TYR A 137 -8.76 3.89 -9.01
N ILE A 138 -9.80 3.09 -8.76
CA ILE A 138 -10.89 3.46 -7.85
C ILE A 138 -10.82 2.54 -6.62
N ILE A 139 -10.61 3.14 -5.46
CA ILE A 139 -10.24 2.45 -4.21
C ILE A 139 -11.37 2.59 -3.20
N HIS A 140 -11.92 1.46 -2.74
CA HIS A 140 -13.10 1.41 -1.86
C HIS A 140 -12.84 0.82 -0.48
N ASP A 141 -11.71 0.15 -0.28
CA ASP A 141 -11.33 -0.43 1.01
C ASP A 141 -9.84 -0.28 1.32
N MET A 142 -9.49 -0.59 2.57
CA MET A 142 -8.14 -0.44 3.11
C MET A 142 -7.12 -1.40 2.49
N ASP A 143 -7.56 -2.58 2.05
CA ASP A 143 -6.72 -3.61 1.46
C ASP A 143 -6.32 -3.22 0.03
N GLU A 144 -7.25 -2.63 -0.71
CA GLU A 144 -6.99 -1.98 -2.00
C GLU A 144 -6.09 -0.75 -1.84
N ALA A 145 -6.38 0.12 -0.87
CA ALA A 145 -5.55 1.29 -0.59
C ALA A 145 -4.11 0.88 -0.26
N PHE A 146 -3.93 -0.15 0.57
CA PHE A 146 -2.61 -0.66 0.88
C PHE A 146 -1.89 -1.12 -0.39
N ARG A 147 -2.53 -1.94 -1.23
CA ARG A 147 -1.87 -2.41 -2.47
C ARG A 147 -1.55 -1.27 -3.42
N TRP A 148 -2.46 -0.33 -3.56
CA TRP A 148 -2.28 0.84 -4.40
C TRP A 148 -1.10 1.69 -3.92
N MET A 149 -1.05 2.07 -2.64
CA MET A 149 0.03 2.91 -2.11
C MET A 149 1.41 2.25 -2.21
N TRP A 150 1.48 0.92 -2.03
CA TRP A 150 2.76 0.21 -1.92
C TRP A 150 3.26 -0.44 -3.21
N PHE A 151 2.39 -0.76 -4.17
CA PHE A 151 2.79 -1.56 -5.35
C PHE A 151 2.27 -1.03 -6.68
N TRP A 152 1.08 -0.40 -6.73
CA TRP A 152 0.52 0.04 -8.00
C TRP A 152 0.84 1.50 -8.32
N GLN A 153 0.77 2.34 -7.27
CA GLN A 153 1.03 3.77 -7.28
C GLN A 153 0.23 4.51 -8.36
N GLY A 154 0.54 5.79 -8.60
CA GLY A 154 -0.13 6.62 -9.60
C GLY A 154 -1.48 7.18 -9.11
N ARG A 155 -2.33 7.55 -10.07
CA ARG A 155 -3.57 8.31 -9.84
C ARG A 155 -4.71 7.41 -9.37
N ALA A 156 -5.44 7.86 -8.35
CA ALA A 156 -6.62 7.17 -7.85
C ALA A 156 -7.75 8.14 -7.43
N LEU A 157 -8.97 7.64 -7.54
CA LEU A 157 -10.11 8.11 -6.77
C LEU A 157 -10.20 7.25 -5.52
N VAL A 158 -9.94 7.84 -4.37
CA VAL A 158 -9.98 7.15 -3.07
C VAL A 158 -11.21 7.58 -2.31
N ASP A 159 -11.97 6.59 -1.85
CA ASP A 159 -13.15 6.78 -1.01
C ASP A 159 -12.79 7.56 0.28
N HIS A 160 -13.69 8.44 0.70
CA HIS A 160 -13.54 9.29 1.89
C HIS A 160 -13.22 8.48 3.15
N ASP A 161 -13.94 7.41 3.43
CA ASP A 161 -13.76 6.62 4.66
C ASP A 161 -12.41 5.92 4.67
N VAL A 162 -11.93 5.53 3.49
CA VAL A 162 -10.63 4.87 3.32
C VAL A 162 -9.49 5.86 3.55
N ILE A 163 -9.52 7.03 2.89
CA ILE A 163 -8.41 7.97 2.94
C ILE A 163 -8.27 8.62 4.32
N THR A 164 -9.39 8.96 4.97
CA THR A 164 -9.39 9.57 6.31
C THR A 164 -8.98 8.60 7.40
N LYS A 165 -9.37 7.32 7.28
CA LYS A 165 -8.88 6.25 8.17
C LYS A 165 -7.39 5.97 7.98
N LYS A 166 -6.88 6.15 6.76
CA LYS A 166 -5.47 5.87 6.44
C LYS A 166 -4.55 7.02 6.84
N ILE A 167 -5.01 8.25 6.68
CA ILE A 167 -4.26 9.48 6.92
C ILE A 167 -5.14 10.38 7.80
N GLU A 168 -4.89 10.31 9.10
CA GLU A 168 -5.71 10.99 10.12
C GLU A 168 -5.82 12.50 9.90
N THR A 169 -4.74 13.13 9.43
CA THR A 169 -4.67 14.57 9.16
C THR A 169 -5.07 14.95 7.75
N PHE A 170 -5.60 14.03 6.93
CA PHE A 170 -5.82 14.27 5.50
C PHE A 170 -6.69 15.50 5.23
N LEU A 171 -7.76 15.68 5.99
CA LEU A 171 -8.70 16.78 5.81
C LEU A 171 -8.22 18.10 6.43
N LEU A 172 -7.12 18.10 7.17
CA LEU A 172 -6.61 19.32 7.78
C LEU A 172 -5.94 20.19 6.70
N PRO A 173 -6.16 21.51 6.73
CA PRO A 173 -5.41 22.42 5.88
C PRO A 173 -3.91 22.24 6.09
N SER A 174 -3.17 22.18 5.00
CA SER A 174 -1.71 22.10 5.01
C SER A 174 -1.10 23.14 4.09
N ARG A 175 0.11 23.59 4.40
CA ARG A 175 0.86 24.50 3.52
C ARG A 175 0.96 23.89 2.12
N SER A 176 0.62 24.67 1.10
CA SER A 176 0.96 24.31 -0.26
C SER A 176 2.48 24.33 -0.43
N TYR A 177 2.99 23.53 -1.37
CA TYR A 177 4.42 23.52 -1.70
C TYR A 177 4.88 24.82 -2.41
N SER A 178 3.96 25.74 -2.72
CA SER A 178 4.25 27.04 -3.33
C SER A 178 5.03 27.94 -2.37
N HIS A 179 5.90 28.79 -2.92
CA HIS A 179 6.63 29.79 -2.14
C HIS A 179 5.68 30.71 -1.37
N PRO A 180 6.09 31.21 -0.18
CA PRO A 180 5.31 32.18 0.56
C PRO A 180 5.11 33.42 -0.30
N ARG A 181 4.01 34.15 -0.06
CA ARG A 181 3.80 35.47 -0.65
C ARG A 181 5.07 36.27 -0.38
N LEU A 182 5.82 36.63 -1.43
CA LEU A 182 6.92 37.59 -1.29
C LEU A 182 6.28 38.79 -0.59
N SER A 183 6.73 39.10 0.63
CA SER A 183 6.35 40.32 1.32
C SER A 183 6.57 41.44 0.31
N GLU A 184 5.50 42.11 -0.09
CA GLU A 184 5.56 43.28 -0.95
C GLU A 184 6.68 44.17 -0.43
N CYS A 185 7.56 44.59 -1.33
CA CYS A 185 8.62 45.54 -1.05
C CYS A 185 8.05 46.65 -0.16
N SER A 186 8.58 46.78 1.05
CA SER A 186 8.35 47.95 1.87
C SER A 186 8.81 49.17 1.07
N ASP A 187 7.87 50.04 0.71
CA ASP A 187 8.16 51.39 0.20
C ASP A 187 8.90 52.22 1.27
#